data_AF-A0A2V9S3A2-F1
#
_entry.id   AF-A0A2V9S3A2-F1
#
_cell.length_a   1.000
_cell.length_b   1.000
_cell.length_c   1.000
_cell.angle_alpha   90.00
_cell.angle_beta   90.00
_cell.angle_gamma   90.00
#
_symmetry.space_group_name_H-M   'P 1'
#
loop_
_entity.id
_entity.type
_entity.pdbx_description
1 polymer ?
#
loop_
_entity_poly.entity_id
_entity_poly.type
_entity_poly.pdbx_seq_one_letter_code
_entity_poly.pdbx_strand_id
1 'polypeptide(L)'
;MEFRAQARFMRVSPQKARLVLNLIKGRKVEDALNTLAFTKKRVSATVEKLLRSAIENANYLSSEKGVDVDVDQLYVKHAVANDGPRMKRIRPAPMGRAYRYVRRISHIELVLAERGKNGEAVATVVGEESGSKAPAKRKARRVLQKRKVRAK
;
A
#
# COMPACT_ATOMS: atom_id res chain seq x y z
N MET A 1 4.70 10.81 14.16
CA MET A 1 3.26 10.66 14.46
C MET A 1 2.54 10.08 13.24
N GLU A 2 1.38 9.44 13.40
CA GLU A 2 0.60 8.88 12.28
C GLU A 2 -0.80 9.49 12.23
N PHE A 3 -1.26 9.83 11.02
CA PHE A 3 -2.59 10.38 10.76
C PHE A 3 -3.31 9.50 9.75
N ARG A 4 -4.50 9.00 10.12
CA ARG A 4 -5.23 8.01 9.32
C ARG A 4 -6.46 8.63 8.68
N ALA A 5 -6.76 8.20 7.46
CA ALA A 5 -8.00 8.52 6.76
C ALA A 5 -8.50 7.28 6.01
N GLN A 6 -9.82 7.07 6.03
CA GLN A 6 -10.44 5.90 5.42
C GLN A 6 -11.69 6.26 4.61
N ALA A 7 -11.81 5.69 3.42
CA ALA A 7 -13.01 5.74 2.59
C ALA A 7 -13.61 4.34 2.51
N ARG A 8 -14.79 4.17 3.10
CA ARG A 8 -15.46 2.88 3.16
C ARG A 8 -16.56 2.77 2.11
N PHE A 9 -16.81 1.55 1.66
CA PHE A 9 -17.88 1.21 0.71
C PHE A 9 -17.79 1.90 -0.66
N MET A 10 -16.56 2.15 -1.13
CA MET A 10 -16.34 2.75 -2.46
C MET A 10 -16.69 1.75 -3.56
N ARG A 11 -17.53 2.16 -4.51
CA ARG A 11 -17.96 1.35 -5.67
C ARG A 11 -16.89 1.26 -6.76
N VAL A 12 -15.68 0.87 -6.37
CA VAL A 12 -14.50 0.75 -7.20
C VAL A 12 -13.88 -0.62 -6.95
N SER A 13 -13.31 -1.23 -8.00
CA SER A 13 -12.55 -2.45 -7.83
C SER A 13 -11.22 -2.14 -7.11
N PRO A 14 -10.83 -2.93 -6.09
CA PRO A 14 -9.56 -2.72 -5.37
C PRO A 14 -8.35 -2.64 -6.32
N GLN A 15 -8.33 -3.43 -7.40
CA GLN A 15 -7.25 -3.40 -8.37
C GLN A 15 -7.10 -2.03 -9.06
N LYS A 16 -8.21 -1.39 -9.42
CA LYS A 16 -8.20 -0.06 -10.05
C LYS A 16 -7.75 1.02 -9.07
N ALA A 17 -8.11 0.89 -7.79
CA ALA A 17 -7.64 1.79 -6.73
C ALA A 17 -6.14 1.61 -6.44
N ARG A 18 -5.66 0.35 -6.35
CA ARG A 18 -4.23 0.05 -6.12
C ARG A 18 -3.31 0.68 -7.15
N LEU A 19 -3.71 0.72 -8.42
CA LEU A 19 -2.92 1.38 -9.47
C LEU A 19 -2.63 2.84 -9.15
N VAL A 20 -3.59 3.58 -8.59
CA VAL A 20 -3.42 4.98 -8.22
C VAL A 20 -2.68 5.11 -6.89
N LEU A 21 -3.02 4.28 -5.90
CA LEU A 21 -2.39 4.31 -4.57
C LEU A 21 -0.88 3.99 -4.65
N ASN A 22 -0.48 3.10 -5.54
CA ASN A 22 0.93 2.77 -5.75
C ASN A 22 1.74 3.94 -6.31
N LEU A 23 1.11 4.89 -7.03
CA LEU A 23 1.81 6.07 -7.55
C LEU A 23 2.17 7.06 -6.44
N ILE A 24 1.27 7.21 -5.45
CA ILE A 24 1.42 8.20 -4.37
C ILE A 24 2.15 7.65 -3.14
N LYS A 25 2.19 6.32 -2.97
CA LYS A 25 2.84 5.69 -1.82
C LYS A 25 4.32 6.08 -1.75
N GLY A 26 4.75 6.58 -0.60
CA GLY A 26 6.14 7.01 -0.35
C GLY A 26 6.48 8.42 -0.87
N ARG A 27 5.57 9.11 -1.56
CA ARG A 27 5.76 10.51 -1.98
C ARG A 27 5.38 11.48 -0.87
N LYS A 28 5.91 12.70 -0.96
CA LYS A 28 5.44 13.84 -0.16
C LYS A 28 3.98 14.15 -0.51
N VAL A 29 3.28 14.78 0.43
CA VAL A 29 1.86 15.12 0.25
C VAL A 29 1.63 16.04 -0.95
N GLU A 30 2.47 17.04 -1.14
CA GLU A 30 2.36 17.99 -2.26
C GLU A 30 2.56 17.30 -3.62
N ASP A 31 3.62 16.49 -3.75
CA ASP A 31 3.87 15.67 -4.95
C ASP A 31 2.71 14.71 -5.24
N ALA A 32 2.11 14.14 -4.19
CA ALA A 32 0.98 13.25 -4.31
C ALA A 32 -0.27 13.98 -4.81
N LEU A 33 -0.57 15.19 -4.32
CA LEU A 33 -1.69 16.01 -4.81
C LEU A 33 -1.52 16.35 -6.29
N ASN A 34 -0.33 16.77 -6.70
CA ASN A 34 0.00 17.06 -8.09
C ASN A 34 -0.16 15.82 -8.98
N THR A 35 0.39 14.68 -8.53
CA THR A 35 0.25 13.41 -9.25
C THR A 35 -1.22 13.01 -9.42
N LEU A 36 -2.05 13.17 -8.38
CA LEU A 36 -3.46 12.82 -8.43
C LEU A 36 -4.27 13.73 -9.36
N ALA A 37 -3.98 15.03 -9.36
CA ALA A 37 -4.67 16.02 -10.20
C ALA A 37 -4.53 15.70 -11.71
N PHE A 38 -3.35 15.27 -12.15
CA PHE A 38 -3.08 14.99 -13.57
C PHE A 38 -3.26 13.51 -13.97
N THR A 39 -3.56 12.63 -13.01
CA THR A 39 -3.78 11.21 -13.31
C THR A 39 -5.13 11.00 -13.99
N LYS A 40 -5.11 10.45 -15.21
CA LYS A 40 -6.31 10.17 -16.04
C LYS A 40 -7.28 9.11 -15.50
N LYS A 41 -7.02 8.50 -14.34
CA LYS A 41 -7.85 7.43 -13.77
C LYS A 41 -8.98 8.05 -12.97
N ARG A 42 -10.24 7.67 -13.23
CA ARG A 42 -11.42 8.15 -12.46
C ARG A 42 -11.32 8.02 -10.94
N VAL A 43 -10.51 7.08 -10.44
CA VAL A 43 -10.31 6.85 -9.00
C VAL A 43 -9.48 7.98 -8.36
N SER A 44 -8.70 8.74 -9.14
CA SER A 44 -7.86 9.83 -8.63
C SER A 44 -8.65 10.86 -7.85
N ALA A 45 -9.77 11.35 -8.38
CA ALA A 45 -10.62 12.33 -7.70
C ALA A 45 -11.14 11.84 -6.33
N THR A 46 -11.37 10.53 -6.17
CA THR A 46 -11.77 9.96 -4.87
C THR A 46 -10.60 9.90 -3.91
N VAL A 47 -9.41 9.53 -4.39
CA VAL A 47 -8.19 9.45 -3.57
C VAL A 47 -7.70 10.84 -3.18
N GLU A 48 -7.81 11.83 -4.06
CA GLU A 48 -7.48 13.24 -3.81
C GLU A 48 -8.32 13.81 -2.67
N LYS A 49 -9.64 13.59 -2.70
CA LYS A 49 -10.54 13.98 -1.59
C LYS A 49 -10.12 13.34 -0.27
N LEU A 50 -9.73 12.06 -0.31
CA LEU A 50 -9.29 11.35 0.88
C LEU A 50 -7.94 11.84 1.39
N LEU A 51 -7.01 12.21 0.50
CA LEU A 51 -5.72 12.78 0.86
C LEU A 51 -5.91 14.16 1.51
N ARG A 52 -6.77 15.02 0.94
CA ARG A 52 -7.13 16.31 1.56
C ARG A 52 -7.72 16.11 2.96
N SER A 53 -8.66 15.18 3.11
CA SER A 53 -9.20 14.83 4.43
C SER A 53 -8.13 14.34 5.40
N ALA A 54 -7.11 13.62 4.93
CA ALA A 54 -6.01 13.18 5.79
C ALA A 54 -5.14 14.34 6.28
N ILE A 55 -4.93 15.37 5.44
CA ILE A 55 -4.22 16.60 5.82
C ILE A 55 -5.02 17.35 6.89
N GLU A 56 -6.32 17.53 6.68
CA GLU A 56 -7.18 18.19 7.68
C GLU A 56 -7.21 17.43 9.00
N ASN A 57 -7.24 16.09 8.95
CA ASN A 57 -7.14 15.28 10.17
C ASN A 57 -5.79 15.49 10.87
N ALA A 58 -4.70 15.68 10.14
CA ALA A 58 -3.39 15.98 10.71
C ALA A 58 -3.38 17.34 11.43
N ASN A 59 -3.94 18.38 10.78
CA ASN A 59 -4.08 19.72 11.36
C ASN A 59 -4.94 19.72 12.63
N TYR A 60 -6.07 19.02 12.59
CA TYR A 60 -6.99 18.91 13.73
C TYR A 60 -6.33 18.21 14.93
N LEU A 61 -5.70 17.05 14.68
CA LEU A 61 -4.99 16.29 15.72
C LEU A 61 -3.77 17.02 16.29
N SER A 62 -3.12 17.84 15.48
CA SER A 62 -2.01 18.72 15.90
C SER A 62 -2.51 19.76 16.92
N SER A 63 -3.61 20.44 16.61
CA SER A 63 -4.21 21.45 17.49
C SER A 63 -4.68 20.86 18.82
N GLU A 64 -5.30 19.68 18.80
CA GLU A 64 -5.81 19.03 20.01
C GLU A 64 -4.68 18.53 20.93
N LYS A 65 -3.55 18.11 20.37
CA LYS A 65 -2.42 17.55 21.13
C LYS A 65 -1.32 18.57 21.44
N GLY A 66 -1.43 19.79 20.93
CA GLY A 66 -0.45 20.86 21.13
C GLY A 66 0.92 20.56 20.51
N VAL A 67 0.97 19.70 19.49
CA VAL A 67 2.21 19.36 18.77
C VAL A 67 2.16 20.03 17.41
N ASP A 68 3.13 20.89 17.11
CA ASP A 68 3.23 21.56 15.80
C ASP A 68 3.62 20.53 14.72
N VAL A 69 2.78 20.38 13.71
CA VAL A 69 2.97 19.43 12.61
C VAL A 69 3.18 20.21 11.33
N ASP A 70 4.37 20.10 10.76
CA ASP A 70 4.69 20.71 9.48
C ASP A 70 4.07 19.91 8.33
N VAL A 71 3.11 20.51 7.63
CA VAL A 71 2.39 19.90 6.50
C VAL A 71 3.36 19.55 5.36
N ASP A 72 4.45 20.31 5.19
CA ASP A 72 5.41 20.12 4.11
C ASP A 72 6.33 18.90 4.32
N GLN A 73 6.45 18.44 5.58
CA GLN A 73 7.19 17.23 5.94
C GLN A 73 6.31 15.98 5.97
N LEU A 74 5.00 16.12 5.74
CA LEU A 74 4.11 14.97 5.65
C LEU A 74 4.35 14.19 4.36
N TYR A 75 4.35 12.87 4.49
CA TYR A 75 4.44 11.95 3.37
C TYR A 75 3.47 10.78 3.53
N VAL A 76 3.13 10.15 2.41
CA VAL A 76 2.24 9.00 2.38
C VAL A 76 3.01 7.75 2.82
N LYS A 77 2.91 7.40 4.11
CA LYS A 77 3.54 6.20 4.68
C LYS A 77 2.86 4.92 4.18
N HIS A 78 1.54 4.88 4.22
CA HIS A 78 0.77 3.69 3.87
C HIS A 78 -0.45 4.07 3.04
N ALA A 79 -0.67 3.34 1.94
CA ALA A 79 -1.80 3.53 1.04
C ALA A 79 -2.24 2.16 0.52
N VAL A 80 -3.41 1.69 0.95
CA VAL A 80 -3.90 0.34 0.59
C VAL A 80 -5.38 0.39 0.24
N ALA A 81 -5.77 -0.41 -0.75
CA ALA A 81 -7.17 -0.71 -1.05
C ALA A 81 -7.48 -2.17 -0.69
N ASN A 82 -8.30 -2.30 0.35
CA ASN A 82 -8.85 -3.55 0.84
C ASN A 82 -10.13 -3.91 0.07
N ASP A 83 -10.41 -5.20 -0.03
CA ASP A 83 -11.66 -5.67 -0.65
C ASP A 83 -12.81 -5.46 0.34
N GLY A 84 -13.96 -5.05 -0.19
CA GLY A 84 -15.19 -4.88 0.58
C GLY A 84 -16.24 -5.94 0.25
N PRO A 85 -17.48 -5.76 0.73
CA PRO A 85 -18.59 -6.66 0.42
C PRO A 85 -18.81 -6.78 -1.09
N ARG A 86 -18.96 -8.02 -1.56
CA ARG A 86 -19.09 -8.34 -2.98
C ARG A 86 -20.57 -8.50 -3.35
N MET A 87 -21.05 -7.66 -4.26
CA MET A 87 -22.42 -7.76 -4.77
C MET A 87 -22.50 -8.78 -5.92
N LYS A 88 -23.17 -9.91 -5.67
CA LYS A 88 -23.43 -10.95 -6.69
C LYS A 88 -24.55 -10.49 -7.63
N ARG A 89 -24.35 -10.62 -8.95
CA ARG A 89 -25.31 -10.29 -10.00
C ARG A 89 -25.27 -11.37 -11.08
N ILE A 90 -26.33 -11.44 -11.88
CA ILE A 90 -26.47 -12.40 -12.98
C ILE A 90 -26.62 -11.61 -14.28
N ARG A 91 -26.00 -12.11 -15.35
CA ARG A 91 -26.21 -11.66 -16.72
C ARG A 91 -26.77 -12.84 -17.53
N PRO A 92 -27.86 -12.64 -18.31
CA PRO A 92 -28.36 -13.67 -19.21
C PRO A 92 -27.29 -14.04 -20.25
N ALA A 93 -27.21 -15.33 -20.58
CA ALA A 93 -26.27 -15.88 -21.55
C ALA A 93 -27.00 -16.83 -22.53
N PRO A 94 -26.40 -17.15 -23.69
CA PRO A 94 -27.05 -17.99 -24.71
C PRO A 94 -27.43 -19.37 -24.20
N MET A 95 -28.47 -19.96 -24.81
CA MET A 95 -28.99 -21.31 -24.50
C MET A 95 -29.49 -21.45 -23.04
N GLY A 96 -30.24 -20.46 -22.54
CA GLY A 96 -30.80 -20.51 -21.18
C GLY A 96 -29.76 -20.46 -20.05
N ARG A 97 -28.50 -20.13 -20.36
CA ARG A 97 -27.42 -20.06 -19.36
C ARG A 97 -27.46 -18.74 -18.58
N ALA A 98 -26.92 -18.77 -17.36
CA ALA A 98 -26.80 -17.60 -16.48
C ALA A 98 -25.35 -17.39 -16.05
N TYR A 99 -24.73 -16.29 -16.49
CA TYR A 99 -23.37 -15.94 -16.07
C TYR A 99 -23.39 -15.06 -14.83
N ARG A 100 -22.72 -15.50 -13.77
CA ARG A 100 -22.57 -14.74 -12.54
C ARG A 100 -21.42 -13.75 -12.69
N TYR A 101 -21.66 -12.49 -12.32
CA TYR A 101 -20.60 -11.50 -12.18
C TYR A 101 -20.72 -10.79 -10.83
N VAL A 102 -19.62 -10.19 -10.38
CA VAL A 102 -19.54 -9.54 -9.07
C VAL A 102 -19.24 -8.06 -9.27
N ARG A 103 -20.07 -7.19 -8.69
CA ARG A 103 -19.73 -5.77 -8.50
C ARG A 103 -18.91 -5.67 -7.22
N ARG A 104 -17.62 -5.38 -7.39
CA ARG A 104 -16.66 -5.26 -6.29
C ARG A 104 -16.77 -3.87 -5.64
N ILE A 105 -16.60 -3.85 -4.33
CA ILE A 105 -16.46 -2.65 -3.50
C ILE A 105 -15.06 -2.68 -2.89
N SER A 106 -14.50 -1.51 -2.61
CA SER A 106 -13.22 -1.38 -1.91
C SER A 106 -13.35 -0.47 -0.69
N HIS A 107 -12.49 -0.72 0.29
CA HIS A 107 -12.20 0.21 1.37
C HIS A 107 -10.78 0.74 1.14
N ILE A 108 -10.63 2.06 1.06
CA ILE A 108 -9.33 2.72 0.85
C ILE A 108 -8.86 3.26 2.19
N GLU A 109 -7.61 2.98 2.53
CA GLU A 109 -6.95 3.46 3.73
C GLU A 109 -5.68 4.23 3.32
N LEU A 110 -5.53 5.43 3.86
CA LEU A 110 -4.33 6.25 3.77
C LEU A 110 -3.82 6.57 5.17
N VAL A 111 -2.51 6.50 5.33
CA VAL A 111 -1.80 6.92 6.54
C VAL A 111 -0.69 7.88 6.14
N LEU A 112 -0.76 9.08 6.70
CA LEU A 112 0.31 10.08 6.63
C LEU A 112 1.21 9.94 7.84
N ALA A 113 2.50 10.15 7.63
CA ALA A 113 3.47 10.29 8.69
C ALA A 113 4.36 11.48 8.39
N GLU A 114 4.95 12.02 9.44
CA GLU A 114 5.96 13.06 9.36
C GLU A 114 7.33 12.44 9.11
N ARG A 115 8.09 13.00 8.17
CA ARG A 115 9.51 12.64 7.99
C ARG A 115 10.34 13.60 8.84
N GLY A 116 11.08 13.07 9.81
CA GLY A 116 12.01 13.87 10.60
C GLY A 116 13.06 14.56 9.71
N LYS A 117 13.53 15.74 10.13
CA LYS A 117 14.45 16.61 9.35
C LYS A 117 15.80 15.98 8.98
N ASN A 118 16.13 14.81 9.54
CA ASN A 118 17.28 14.01 9.14
C ASN A 118 16.74 12.79 8.39
N GLY A 119 17.13 12.61 7.11
CA GLY A 119 16.57 11.63 6.16
C GLY A 119 16.72 10.14 6.50
N GLU A 120 16.63 9.76 7.76
CA GLU A 120 16.60 8.39 8.24
C GLU A 120 15.15 7.96 8.48
N ALA A 121 14.79 6.80 7.92
CA ALA A 121 13.54 6.15 8.24
C ALA A 121 13.61 5.71 9.70
N VAL A 122 12.86 6.39 10.58
CA VAL A 122 12.69 5.95 11.96
C VAL A 122 11.98 4.60 11.92
N ALA A 123 12.77 3.53 12.06
CA ALA A 123 12.28 2.19 12.31
C ALA A 123 11.49 2.24 13.62
N THR A 124 10.23 1.87 13.54
CA THR A 124 9.35 1.66 14.69
C THR A 124 10.02 0.75 15.70
N VAL A 125 10.23 1.28 16.90
CA VAL A 125 10.65 0.57 18.09
C VAL A 125 9.49 -0.30 18.55
N VAL A 126 9.59 -1.61 18.32
CA VAL A 126 8.86 -2.63 19.09
C VAL A 126 9.90 -3.70 19.44
N GLY A 127 10.21 -3.76 20.74
CA GLY A 127 10.74 -4.91 21.49
C GLY A 127 11.82 -5.77 20.85
N GLU A 128 13.03 -5.68 21.39
CA GLU A 128 14.02 -6.75 21.33
C GLU A 128 13.46 -8.04 21.93
N GLU A 129 13.57 -9.14 21.18
CA GLU A 129 14.08 -10.38 21.75
C GLU A 129 15.25 -10.86 20.90
N SER A 130 16.37 -11.06 21.57
CA SER A 130 17.65 -11.50 21.07
C SER A 130 17.66 -12.97 20.68
N GLY A 131 18.33 -13.29 19.56
CA GLY A 131 19.23 -14.44 19.49
C GLY A 131 18.91 -15.55 18.47
N SER A 132 19.45 -15.42 17.25
CA SER A 132 20.28 -16.50 16.69
C SER A 132 21.18 -16.00 15.55
N LYS A 133 22.48 -16.28 15.70
CA LYS A 133 23.56 -15.97 14.77
C LYS A 133 23.34 -16.65 13.42
N ALA A 134 23.57 -15.90 12.34
CA ALA A 134 23.71 -16.45 10.99
C ALA A 134 24.99 -17.28 10.85
N PRO A 135 24.98 -18.45 10.17
CA PRO A 135 26.20 -19.08 9.69
C PRO A 135 26.53 -18.61 8.26
N ALA A 136 27.78 -18.19 8.10
CA ALA A 136 28.37 -17.72 6.86
C ALA A 136 28.54 -18.84 5.79
N LYS A 137 28.54 -18.38 4.53
CA LYS A 137 28.73 -19.12 3.27
C LYS A 137 29.80 -20.23 3.32
N ARG A 138 29.43 -21.44 2.87
CA ARG A 138 30.39 -22.46 2.39
C ARG A 138 30.25 -22.63 0.87
N LYS A 139 31.33 -22.30 0.13
CA LYS A 139 31.48 -22.57 -1.31
C LYS A 139 31.46 -24.09 -1.55
N ALA A 140 30.54 -24.58 -2.36
CA ALA A 140 30.56 -25.97 -2.82
C ALA A 140 31.59 -26.13 -3.94
N ARG A 141 32.67 -26.88 -3.67
CA ARG A 141 33.63 -27.37 -4.68
C ARG A 141 33.26 -28.82 -4.98
N ARG A 142 32.54 -29.08 -6.08
CA ARG A 142 32.24 -30.44 -6.53
C ARG A 142 33.40 -30.95 -7.39
N VAL A 143 34.18 -31.87 -6.83
CA VAL A 143 35.22 -32.62 -7.56
C VAL A 143 34.54 -33.66 -8.44
N LEU A 144 34.87 -33.66 -9.73
CA LEU A 144 34.50 -34.71 -10.69
C LEU A 144 35.33 -35.96 -10.36
N GLN A 145 34.70 -37.06 -9.93
CA GLN A 145 35.33 -38.38 -9.93
C GLN A 145 34.77 -39.21 -11.08
N LYS A 146 35.65 -39.45 -12.06
CA LYS A 146 35.48 -40.41 -13.15
C LYS A 146 35.29 -41.81 -12.54
N ARG A 147 34.16 -42.48 -12.79
CA ARG A 147 34.10 -43.96 -12.65
C ARG A 147 34.51 -44.58 -13.97
N LYS A 148 35.66 -45.25 -13.94
CA LYS A 148 36.16 -46.14 -14.98
C LYS A 148 35.21 -47.32 -15.19
N VAL A 149 35.16 -47.74 -16.44
CA VAL A 149 34.50 -48.87 -17.10
C VAL A 149 34.86 -50.23 -16.50
N ARG A 150 33.91 -51.19 -16.55
CA ARG A 150 34.04 -52.64 -16.90
C ARG A 150 32.63 -53.27 -16.80
N ALA A 151 31.95 -53.65 -17.87
CA ALA A 151 32.17 -54.80 -18.78
C ALA A 151 32.16 -56.15 -18.04
N LYS A 152 31.01 -56.84 -18.05
CA LYS A 152 30.80 -58.17 -18.64
C LYS A 152 29.30 -58.44 -18.76
#